data_AF-A0A5Q3L2D9-F1
#
_entry.id   AF-A0A5Q3L2D9-F1
#
_cell.length_a   1.000
_cell.length_b   1.000
_cell.length_c   1.000
_cell.angle_alpha   90.00
_cell.angle_beta   90.00
_cell.angle_gamma   90.00
#
_symmetry.space_group_name_H-M   'P 1'
#
loop_
_entity.id
_entity.type
_entity.pdbx_description
1 polymer ?
#
loop_
_entity_poly.entity_id
_entity_poly.type
_entity_poly.pdbx_seq_one_letter_code
_entity_poly.pdbx_strand_id
1 'polypeptide(L)'
;MNDSEVSNSTDIDLQAPSIDEDALLKELQALWQPHHEQSLRVRYQTGQVLNERLGTPEKRQPYGQTIIQRVATELKIDKSDISRMRRFAAKYESFEDFHTSEPTVKTWTEVRTLLTNKKSSERTPGSRAIYGVLRSVQSSTNTIRNGLQSTDSNVKKLREALNELYQVAHTELDFQMENLETRVENE
;
A
#
# COMPACT_ATOMS: atom_id res chain seq x y z
N MET A 1 50.57 28.47 15.20
CA MET A 1 49.24 28.66 15.79
C MET A 1 48.49 29.64 14.92
N ASN A 2 47.65 29.13 14.03
CA ASN A 2 46.35 29.72 13.72
C ASN A 2 45.54 28.64 13.03
N ASP A 3 44.36 28.47 13.58
CA ASP A 3 43.53 27.29 13.52
C ASP A 3 42.73 27.16 12.23
N SER A 4 42.38 25.91 11.98
CA SER A 4 41.41 25.42 11.02
C SER A 4 40.07 26.15 11.07
N GLU A 5 39.53 26.52 9.91
CA GLU A 5 38.07 26.48 9.70
C GLU A 5 37.77 25.81 8.35
N VAL A 6 37.47 24.51 8.46
CA VAL A 6 36.66 23.76 7.51
C VAL A 6 35.29 23.59 8.17
N SER A 7 34.23 24.06 7.52
CA SER A 7 32.82 23.71 7.75
C SER A 7 32.07 24.22 6.52
N ASN A 8 31.88 23.44 5.45
CA ASN A 8 31.08 22.24 5.29
C ASN A 8 29.62 22.38 5.72
N SER A 9 28.76 21.83 4.85
CA SER A 9 27.33 21.56 5.01
C SER A 9 26.37 22.67 4.58
N THR A 10 26.24 22.78 3.26
CA THR A 10 24.97 23.17 2.63
C THR A 10 23.93 22.09 2.93
N ASP A 11 23.28 22.19 4.10
CA ASP A 11 22.05 21.43 4.37
C ASP A 11 20.93 22.02 3.49
N ILE A 12 20.76 21.43 2.31
CA ILE A 12 19.54 21.57 1.53
C ILE A 12 18.49 20.73 2.27
N ASP A 13 17.85 21.36 3.24
CA ASP A 13 16.66 20.84 3.92
C ASP A 13 15.55 20.71 2.87
N LEU A 14 15.46 19.52 2.26
CA LEU A 14 14.34 19.08 1.44
C LEU A 14 13.15 18.82 2.36
N GLN A 15 12.60 19.88 2.94
CA GLN A 15 11.29 19.83 3.59
C GLN A 15 10.25 19.49 2.52
N ALA A 16 9.80 18.24 2.54
CA ALA A 16 8.57 17.84 1.87
C ALA A 16 7.45 18.82 2.29
N PRO A 17 6.59 19.26 1.37
CA PRO A 17 5.52 20.21 1.68
C PRO A 17 4.68 19.64 2.83
N SER A 18 4.70 20.31 3.98
CA SER A 18 3.90 19.89 5.13
C SER A 18 2.43 20.00 4.74
N ILE A 19 1.79 18.86 4.53
CA ILE A 19 0.36 18.83 4.24
C ILE A 19 -0.36 19.38 5.48
N ASP A 20 -1.09 20.48 5.33
CA ASP A 20 -1.99 20.97 6.36
C ASP A 20 -3.16 19.99 6.51
N GLU A 21 -2.98 19.02 7.41
CA GLU A 21 -3.92 17.95 7.68
C GLU A 21 -5.24 18.48 8.27
N ASP A 22 -5.18 19.54 9.06
CA ASP A 22 -6.36 20.12 9.71
C ASP A 22 -7.23 20.86 8.69
N ALA A 23 -6.62 21.58 7.75
CA ALA A 23 -7.32 22.16 6.62
C ALA A 23 -7.99 21.09 5.74
N LEU A 24 -7.28 19.98 5.45
CA LEU A 24 -7.84 18.85 4.71
C LEU A 24 -9.05 18.24 5.42
N LEU A 25 -8.97 18.01 6.73
CA LEU A 25 -10.08 17.45 7.50
C LEU A 25 -11.30 18.37 7.52
N LYS A 26 -11.08 19.69 7.71
CA LYS A 26 -12.16 20.67 7.69
C LYS A 26 -12.87 20.71 6.34
N GLU A 27 -12.11 20.65 5.24
CA GLU A 27 -12.63 20.61 3.88
C GLU A 27 -13.47 19.34 3.65
N LEU A 28 -12.94 18.18 4.03
CA LEU A 28 -13.66 16.91 3.91
C LEU A 28 -14.90 16.83 4.80
N GLN A 29 -14.85 17.38 6.03
CA GLN A 29 -16.01 17.45 6.92
C GLN A 29 -17.12 18.33 6.35
N ALA A 30 -16.75 19.47 5.75
CA ALA A 30 -17.72 20.35 5.09
C ALA A 30 -18.38 19.67 3.88
N LEU A 31 -17.63 18.85 3.14
CA LEU A 31 -18.15 18.06 2.03
C LEU A 31 -19.09 16.92 2.50
N TRP A 32 -18.90 16.41 3.72
CA TRP A 32 -19.57 15.19 4.22
C TRP A 32 -20.78 15.43 5.13
N GLN A 33 -20.98 16.64 5.67
CA GLN A 33 -22.16 17.05 6.45
C GLN A 33 -23.26 17.67 5.55
N PRO A 34 -24.54 17.81 5.95
CA PRO A 34 -25.56 16.86 6.39
C PRO A 34 -26.37 16.27 5.20
N HIS A 35 -25.72 15.87 4.10
CA HIS A 35 -26.36 15.05 3.06
C HIS A 35 -26.26 13.57 3.44
N HIS A 36 -27.09 13.13 4.40
CA HIS A 36 -27.07 11.75 4.90
C HIS A 36 -27.48 10.70 3.85
N GLU A 37 -27.92 11.13 2.65
CA GLU A 37 -27.89 10.33 1.43
C GLU A 37 -26.65 10.69 0.60
N GLN A 38 -25.54 10.03 0.91
CA GLN A 38 -24.22 10.32 0.32
C GLN A 38 -24.19 9.96 -1.18
N SER A 39 -24.42 10.96 -2.02
CA SER A 39 -24.42 10.82 -3.49
C SER A 39 -23.07 10.33 -4.03
N LEU A 40 -23.09 9.66 -5.18
CA LEU A 40 -21.86 9.23 -5.88
C LEU A 40 -20.91 10.40 -6.16
N ARG A 41 -21.45 11.60 -6.43
CA ARG A 41 -20.66 12.80 -6.68
C ARG A 41 -19.84 13.21 -5.47
N VAL A 42 -20.43 13.19 -4.27
CA VAL A 42 -19.75 13.52 -3.02
C VAL A 42 -18.61 12.52 -2.75
N ARG A 43 -18.84 11.23 -3.01
CA ARG A 43 -17.80 10.18 -2.91
C ARG A 43 -16.66 10.39 -3.91
N TYR A 44 -16.97 10.83 -5.13
CA TYR A 44 -15.98 11.16 -6.15
C TYR A 44 -15.13 12.36 -5.72
N GLN A 45 -15.77 13.45 -5.29
CA GLN A 45 -15.12 14.68 -4.83
C GLN A 45 -14.20 14.43 -3.62
N THR A 46 -14.64 13.62 -2.64
CA THR A 46 -13.78 13.20 -1.52
C THR A 46 -12.51 12.50 -2.02
N GLY A 47 -12.64 11.65 -3.04
CA GLY A 47 -11.51 11.01 -3.69
C GLY A 47 -10.56 11.99 -4.37
N GLN A 48 -11.08 13.03 -5.03
CA GLN A 48 -10.28 14.06 -5.71
C GLN A 48 -9.47 14.87 -4.70
N VAL A 49 -10.12 15.44 -3.68
CA VAL A 49 -9.46 16.22 -2.62
C VAL A 49 -8.34 15.40 -1.96
N LEU A 50 -8.60 14.12 -1.67
CA LEU A 50 -7.58 13.23 -1.12
C LEU A 50 -6.43 12.97 -2.08
N ASN A 51 -6.68 12.85 -3.38
CA ASN A 51 -5.62 12.62 -4.37
C ASN A 51 -4.80 13.88 -4.67
N GLU A 52 -5.41 15.07 -4.61
CA GLU A 52 -4.71 16.34 -4.74
C GLU A 52 -3.70 16.54 -3.61
N ARG A 53 -4.08 16.18 -2.36
CA ARG A 53 -3.18 16.30 -1.21
C ARG A 53 -2.20 15.12 -1.08
N LEU A 54 -2.66 13.88 -1.30
CA LEU A 54 -1.87 12.66 -1.04
C LEU A 54 -1.31 12.00 -2.31
N GLY A 55 -1.44 12.64 -3.46
CA GLY A 55 -1.07 12.06 -4.76
C GLY A 55 -1.96 10.90 -5.20
N THR A 56 -1.59 10.28 -6.31
CA THR A 56 -2.35 9.18 -6.94
C THR A 56 -2.37 7.92 -6.06
N PRO A 57 -3.49 7.18 -5.97
CA PRO A 57 -3.61 5.97 -5.13
C PRO A 57 -2.80 4.76 -5.63
N GLU A 58 -2.16 4.85 -6.79
CA GLU A 58 -1.32 3.80 -7.38
C GLU A 58 0.01 3.63 -6.67
N LYS A 59 0.56 4.71 -6.10
CA LYS A 59 1.80 4.69 -5.33
C LYS A 59 1.48 4.59 -3.84
N ARG A 60 1.96 3.53 -3.19
CA ARG A 60 1.84 3.38 -1.73
C ARG A 60 2.75 4.40 -1.04
N GLN A 61 2.16 5.35 -0.33
CA GLN A 61 2.89 6.29 0.52
C GLN A 61 2.68 5.94 2.00
N PRO A 62 3.75 5.67 2.77
CA PRO A 62 3.64 5.41 4.21
C PRO A 62 2.97 6.57 4.97
N TYR A 63 3.34 7.82 4.67
CA TYR A 63 2.75 9.01 5.29
C TYR A 63 1.24 9.15 4.99
N GLY A 64 0.81 8.81 3.77
CA GLY A 64 -0.60 8.80 3.39
C GLY A 64 -1.45 7.79 4.17
N GLN A 65 -0.86 6.74 4.77
CA GLN A 65 -1.63 5.76 5.57
C GLN A 65 -2.13 6.35 6.90
N THR A 66 -1.34 7.21 7.53
CA THR A 66 -1.70 7.88 8.78
C THR A 66 -2.81 8.89 8.53
N ILE A 67 -2.70 9.69 7.47
CA ILE A 67 -3.73 10.67 7.09
C ILE A 67 -5.04 9.96 6.73
N ILE A 68 -4.99 8.88 5.93
CA ILE A 68 -6.19 8.08 5.61
C ILE A 68 -6.84 7.53 6.89
N GLN A 69 -6.03 7.08 7.86
CA GLN A 69 -6.55 6.56 9.13
C GLN A 69 -7.26 7.65 9.92
N ARG A 70 -6.68 8.86 9.99
CA ARG A 70 -7.27 10.01 10.66
C ARG A 70 -8.58 10.44 9.99
N VAL A 71 -8.58 10.59 8.66
CA VAL A 71 -9.78 10.91 7.86
C VAL A 71 -10.88 9.88 8.07
N ALA A 72 -10.55 8.58 8.06
CA ALA A 72 -11.52 7.51 8.30
C ALA A 72 -12.19 7.64 9.68
N THR A 73 -11.40 7.92 10.72
CA THR A 73 -11.91 8.12 12.09
C THR A 73 -12.82 9.35 12.18
N GLU A 74 -12.35 10.50 11.70
CA GLU A 74 -13.05 11.79 11.82
C GLU A 74 -14.36 11.83 11.02
N LEU A 75 -14.37 11.27 9.82
CA LEU A 75 -15.56 11.21 8.97
C LEU A 75 -16.46 10.00 9.28
N LYS A 76 -16.02 9.09 10.17
CA LYS A 76 -16.69 7.82 10.49
C LYS A 76 -16.97 6.98 9.22
N ILE A 77 -15.97 6.90 8.34
CA ILE A 77 -16.02 6.12 7.10
C ILE A 77 -14.98 5.01 7.19
N ASP A 78 -15.30 3.81 6.68
CA ASP A 78 -14.32 2.75 6.58
C ASP A 78 -13.08 3.18 5.78
N LYS A 79 -11.89 2.91 6.31
CA LYS A 79 -10.61 3.13 5.62
C LYS A 79 -10.57 2.50 4.22
N SER A 80 -11.21 1.34 4.07
CA SER A 80 -11.30 0.66 2.78
C SER A 80 -12.15 1.45 1.78
N ASP A 81 -13.18 2.15 2.24
CA ASP A 81 -14.03 2.99 1.39
C ASP A 81 -13.36 4.32 1.05
N ILE A 82 -12.63 4.95 1.98
CA ILE A 82 -11.74 6.09 1.66
C ILE A 82 -10.76 5.71 0.55
N SER A 83 -10.16 4.53 0.65
CA SER A 83 -9.24 4.04 -0.39
C SER A 83 -9.94 3.80 -1.73
N ARG A 84 -11.19 3.34 -1.73
CA ARG A 84 -11.99 3.17 -2.95
C ARG A 84 -12.42 4.51 -3.55
N MET A 85 -12.78 5.50 -2.74
CA MET A 85 -13.10 6.86 -3.22
C MET A 85 -11.91 7.48 -3.95
N ARG A 86 -10.70 7.34 -3.39
CA ARG A 86 -9.47 7.76 -4.08
C ARG A 86 -9.28 7.08 -5.43
N ARG A 87 -9.52 5.77 -5.51
CA ARG A 87 -9.46 5.03 -6.78
C ARG A 87 -10.57 5.43 -7.74
N PHE A 88 -11.75 5.76 -7.23
CA PHE A 88 -12.86 6.24 -8.04
C PHE A 88 -12.48 7.53 -8.75
N ALA A 89 -11.96 8.51 -7.99
CA ALA A 89 -11.49 9.79 -8.51
C ALA A 89 -10.28 9.66 -9.44
N ALA A 90 -9.41 8.67 -9.24
CA ALA A 90 -8.27 8.43 -10.12
C ALA A 90 -8.64 7.71 -11.42
N LYS A 91 -9.75 6.94 -11.43
CA LYS A 91 -10.17 6.14 -12.60
C LYS A 91 -10.88 7.00 -13.66
N TYR A 92 -11.57 8.05 -13.24
CA TYR A 92 -12.36 8.91 -14.13
C TYR A 92 -11.90 10.36 -13.97
N GLU A 93 -11.62 11.05 -15.09
CA GLU A 93 -11.11 12.42 -15.12
C GLU A 93 -12.10 13.42 -14.51
N SER A 94 -13.40 13.22 -14.75
CA SER A 94 -14.48 13.94 -14.10
C SER A 94 -15.64 13.02 -13.67
N PHE A 95 -16.55 13.54 -12.84
CA PHE A 95 -17.78 12.84 -12.49
C PHE A 95 -18.72 12.63 -13.69
N GLU A 96 -18.70 13.56 -14.65
CA GLU A 96 -19.50 13.45 -15.88
C GLU A 96 -18.94 12.38 -16.82
N ASP A 97 -17.61 12.21 -16.86
CA ASP A 97 -16.97 11.11 -17.60
C ASP A 97 -17.34 9.76 -17.01
N PHE A 98 -17.46 9.67 -15.67
CA PHE A 98 -17.99 8.47 -15.02
C PHE A 98 -19.43 8.18 -15.46
N HIS A 99 -20.32 9.17 -15.47
CA HIS A 99 -21.70 8.98 -15.93
C HIS A 99 -21.80 8.60 -17.41
N THR A 100 -20.91 9.13 -18.25
CA THR A 100 -20.87 8.83 -19.67
C THR A 100 -20.35 7.42 -19.94
N SER A 101 -19.32 6.99 -19.21
CA SER A 101 -18.69 5.69 -19.39
C SER A 101 -19.43 4.53 -18.69
N GLU A 102 -20.12 4.80 -17.60
CA GLU A 102 -20.83 3.80 -16.79
C GLU A 102 -22.30 4.23 -16.51
N PRO A 103 -23.13 4.49 -17.53
CA PRO A 103 -24.46 5.09 -17.35
C PRO A 103 -25.45 4.24 -16.55
N THR A 104 -25.18 2.94 -16.43
CA THR A 104 -26.00 1.99 -15.66
C THR A 104 -25.70 2.01 -14.17
N VAL A 105 -24.56 2.57 -13.74
CA VAL A 105 -24.11 2.56 -12.35
C VAL A 105 -24.66 3.77 -11.60
N LYS A 106 -25.52 3.53 -10.62
CA LYS A 106 -26.22 4.58 -9.86
C LYS A 106 -25.95 4.54 -8.37
N THR A 107 -25.41 3.43 -7.88
CA THR A 107 -25.20 3.20 -6.44
C THR A 107 -23.72 3.02 -6.10
N TRP A 108 -23.36 3.33 -4.86
CA TRP A 108 -21.99 3.12 -4.38
C TRP A 108 -21.59 1.64 -4.42
N THR A 109 -22.53 0.72 -4.20
CA THR A 109 -22.28 -0.72 -4.26
C THR A 109 -21.82 -1.15 -5.66
N GLU A 110 -22.47 -0.65 -6.70
CA GLU A 110 -22.08 -0.94 -8.09
C GLU A 110 -20.72 -0.33 -8.43
N VAL A 111 -20.44 0.89 -7.98
CA VAL A 111 -19.11 1.51 -8.12
C VAL A 111 -18.04 0.66 -7.41
N ARG A 112 -18.32 0.15 -6.21
CA ARG A 112 -17.39 -0.74 -5.50
C ARG A 112 -17.07 -2.00 -6.30
N THR A 113 -18.07 -2.59 -6.95
CA THR A 113 -17.87 -3.75 -7.83
C THR A 113 -16.98 -3.40 -9.02
N LEU A 114 -17.23 -2.25 -9.68
CA LEU A 114 -16.40 -1.76 -10.78
C LEU A 114 -14.93 -1.54 -10.37
N LEU A 115 -14.69 -1.05 -9.15
CA LEU A 115 -13.35 -0.79 -8.64
C LEU A 115 -12.63 -2.05 -8.15
N THR A 116 -13.37 -3.14 -7.90
CA THR A 116 -12.82 -4.42 -7.40
C THR A 116 -12.50 -5.39 -8.54
N ASN A 117 -13.12 -5.24 -9.72
CA ASN A 117 -13.02 -6.17 -10.84
C ASN A 117 -11.68 -6.20 -11.62
N LYS A 118 -10.63 -5.51 -11.16
CA LYS A 118 -9.26 -5.68 -11.72
C LYS A 118 -8.45 -6.66 -10.86
N LYS A 119 -8.44 -7.94 -11.27
CA LYS A 119 -7.39 -8.95 -10.98
C LYS A 119 -7.17 -9.39 -9.51
N SER A 120 -8.20 -9.80 -8.76
CA SER A 120 -7.94 -10.41 -7.44
C SER A 120 -8.58 -11.78 -7.17
N SER A 121 -9.16 -12.46 -8.15
CA SER A 121 -9.85 -13.74 -7.87
C SER A 121 -9.60 -14.90 -8.82
N GLU A 122 -8.62 -14.84 -9.72
CA GLU A 122 -7.95 -16.06 -10.16
C GLU A 122 -6.79 -16.33 -9.20
N ARG A 123 -7.14 -16.67 -7.96
CA ARG A 123 -6.18 -17.29 -7.05
C ARG A 123 -6.31 -18.78 -7.25
N THR A 124 -5.24 -19.42 -7.72
CA THR A 124 -5.17 -20.88 -7.86
C THR A 124 -5.58 -21.52 -6.53
N PRO A 125 -6.57 -22.44 -6.52
CA PRO A 125 -6.94 -23.19 -5.32
C PRO A 125 -5.68 -23.81 -4.70
N GLY A 126 -5.47 -23.61 -3.39
CA GLY A 126 -4.26 -24.08 -2.69
C GLY A 126 -3.16 -23.03 -2.49
N SER A 127 -3.19 -21.90 -3.21
CA SER A 127 -2.21 -20.81 -3.07
C SER A 127 -2.06 -20.32 -1.62
N ARG A 128 -3.14 -20.23 -0.84
CA ARG A 128 -3.09 -19.77 0.57
C ARG A 128 -2.32 -20.71 1.48
N ALA A 129 -2.46 -22.02 1.31
CA ALA A 129 -1.72 -23.00 2.09
C ALA A 129 -0.23 -22.95 1.72
N ILE A 130 0.06 -22.85 0.43
CA ILE A 130 1.43 -22.76 -0.09
C ILE A 130 2.12 -21.47 0.37
N TYR A 131 1.44 -20.31 0.32
CA TYR A 131 1.95 -19.05 0.87
C TYR A 131 2.23 -19.13 2.37
N GLY A 132 1.40 -19.86 3.13
CA GLY A 132 1.60 -20.10 4.56
C GLY A 132 2.85 -20.91 4.84
N VAL A 133 3.05 -22.00 4.09
CA VAL A 133 4.25 -22.85 4.18
C VAL A 133 5.50 -22.07 3.78
N LEU A 134 5.46 -21.32 2.68
CA LEU A 134 6.58 -20.48 2.21
C LEU A 134 7.00 -19.44 3.24
N ARG A 135 6.03 -18.73 3.85
CA ARG A 135 6.34 -17.73 4.90
C ARG A 135 6.98 -18.40 6.13
N SER A 136 6.52 -19.59 6.50
CA SER A 136 7.07 -20.35 7.62
C SER A 136 8.51 -20.84 7.33
N VAL A 137 8.76 -21.32 6.12
CA VAL A 137 10.08 -21.73 5.62
C VAL A 137 11.04 -20.54 5.56
N GLN A 138 10.58 -19.38 5.08
CA GLN A 138 11.36 -18.15 5.03
C GLN A 138 11.71 -17.63 6.43
N SER A 139 10.75 -17.64 7.36
CA SER A 139 11.00 -17.25 8.74
C SER A 139 12.02 -18.18 9.40
N SER A 140 11.93 -19.49 9.12
CA SER A 140 12.82 -20.50 9.69
C SER A 140 14.24 -20.38 9.14
N THR A 141 14.39 -20.21 7.82
CA THR A 141 15.70 -19.99 7.17
C THR A 141 16.39 -18.71 7.65
N ASN A 142 15.65 -17.61 7.81
CA ASN A 142 16.20 -16.35 8.34
C ASN A 142 16.63 -16.48 9.81
N THR A 143 15.84 -17.18 10.63
CA THR A 143 16.18 -17.43 12.04
C THR A 143 17.47 -18.26 12.15
N ILE A 144 17.64 -19.26 11.28
CA ILE A 144 18.85 -20.09 11.25
C ILE A 144 20.05 -19.29 10.73
N ARG A 145 19.87 -18.50 9.66
CA ARG A 145 20.91 -17.66 9.07
C ARG A 145 21.45 -16.62 10.05
N ASN A 146 20.56 -16.02 10.87
CA ASN A 146 20.92 -14.93 11.77
C ASN A 146 21.25 -15.39 13.19
N GLY A 147 20.79 -16.57 13.62
CA GLY A 147 20.86 -17.01 15.03
C GLY A 147 21.74 -18.23 15.32
N LEU A 148 22.19 -19.00 14.32
CA LEU A 148 22.95 -20.24 14.54
C LEU A 148 24.33 -20.16 13.88
N GLN A 149 25.34 -19.72 14.65
CA GLN A 149 26.75 -20.03 14.36
C GLN A 149 27.08 -21.50 14.72
N SER A 150 26.24 -22.46 14.33
CA SER A 150 26.47 -23.85 14.69
C SER A 150 26.99 -24.63 13.49
N THR A 151 28.22 -25.11 13.61
CA THR A 151 28.90 -26.08 12.71
C THR A 151 28.26 -27.47 12.72
N ASP A 152 27.06 -27.60 13.30
CA ASP A 152 26.34 -28.86 13.45
C ASP A 152 25.75 -29.32 12.11
N SER A 153 26.06 -30.56 11.72
CA SER A 153 25.65 -31.14 10.44
C SER A 153 24.12 -31.18 10.28
N ASN A 154 23.38 -31.17 11.38
CA ASN A 154 21.91 -31.12 11.38
C ASN A 154 21.38 -29.76 10.89
N VAL A 155 22.04 -28.66 11.25
CA VAL A 155 21.68 -27.31 10.79
C VAL A 155 21.95 -27.17 9.29
N LYS A 156 23.04 -27.77 8.80
CA LYS A 156 23.36 -27.82 7.36
C LYS A 156 22.29 -28.59 6.58
N LYS A 157 21.93 -29.80 7.02
CA LYS A 157 20.88 -30.62 6.39
C LYS A 157 19.52 -29.92 6.38
N LEU A 158 19.17 -29.24 7.47
CA LEU A 158 17.92 -28.49 7.54
C LEU A 158 17.91 -27.29 6.58
N ARG A 159 19.05 -26.61 6.42
CA ARG A 159 19.21 -25.52 5.44
C ARG A 159 19.11 -26.02 4.00
N GLU A 160 19.70 -27.16 3.70
CA GLU A 160 19.61 -27.82 2.38
C GLU A 160 18.15 -28.20 2.06
N ALA A 161 17.45 -28.85 2.99
CA ALA A 161 16.04 -29.24 2.80
C ALA A 161 15.10 -28.03 2.60
N LEU A 162 15.31 -26.93 3.33
CA LEU A 162 14.51 -25.71 3.17
C LEU A 162 14.79 -25.02 1.82
N ASN A 163 16.03 -25.07 1.33
CA ASN A 163 16.39 -24.55 0.01
C ASN A 163 15.80 -25.40 -1.12
N GLU A 164 15.80 -26.73 -1.00
CA GLU A 164 15.17 -27.62 -1.98
C GLU A 164 13.67 -27.37 -2.08
N LEU A 165 12.99 -27.26 -0.93
CA LEU A 165 11.56 -26.98 -0.88
C LEU A 165 11.23 -25.61 -1.51
N TYR A 166 12.11 -24.62 -1.34
CA TYR A 166 12.00 -23.34 -2.03
C TYR A 166 12.17 -23.46 -3.55
N GLN A 167 13.17 -24.19 -4.05
CA GLN A 167 13.40 -24.35 -5.49
C GLN A 167 12.25 -25.08 -6.19
N VAL A 168 11.69 -26.09 -5.54
CA VAL A 168 10.48 -26.79 -6.04
C VAL A 168 9.31 -25.82 -6.10
N ALA A 169 9.11 -24.99 -5.06
CA ALA A 169 8.04 -23.98 -5.07
C ALA A 169 8.24 -22.90 -6.14
N HIS A 170 9.48 -22.49 -6.42
CA HIS A 170 9.79 -21.52 -7.48
C HIS A 170 9.48 -22.09 -8.88
N THR A 171 9.85 -23.35 -9.12
CA THR A 171 9.73 -24.02 -10.42
C THR A 171 8.29 -24.42 -10.74
N GLU A 172 7.56 -24.98 -9.79
CA GLU A 172 6.21 -25.52 -10.02
C GLU A 172 5.10 -24.47 -9.97
N LEU A 173 5.37 -23.30 -9.37
CA LEU A 173 4.33 -22.27 -9.11
C LEU A 173 4.62 -20.91 -9.76
N ASP A 174 5.65 -20.83 -10.61
CA ASP A 174 6.09 -19.61 -11.32
C ASP A 174 6.25 -18.39 -10.36
N PHE A 175 6.75 -18.66 -9.15
CA PHE A 175 6.77 -17.68 -8.07
C PHE A 175 8.12 -16.94 -8.01
N GLN A 176 8.23 -15.77 -8.61
CA GLN A 176 9.44 -14.93 -8.57
C GLN A 176 9.64 -14.30 -7.18
N MET A 177 10.86 -14.39 -6.62
CA MET A 177 11.25 -13.55 -5.48
C MET A 177 11.75 -12.19 -5.96
N GLU A 178 11.26 -11.11 -5.34
CA GLU A 178 12.01 -9.86 -5.32
C GLU A 178 13.31 -10.12 -4.55
N ASN A 179 14.44 -10.03 -5.23
CA ASN A 179 15.76 -10.10 -4.62
C ASN A 179 15.91 -8.96 -3.61
N LEU A 180 15.85 -9.30 -2.32
CA LEU A 180 16.04 -8.36 -1.20
C LEU A 180 17.50 -7.88 -1.06
N GLU A 181 18.42 -8.29 -1.94
CA GLU A 181 19.78 -7.75 -1.99
C GLU A 181 19.80 -6.24 -2.30
N THR A 182 18.73 -5.69 -2.88
CA THR A 182 18.62 -4.24 -3.13
C THR A 182 18.24 -3.41 -1.90
N ARG A 183 18.07 -4.02 -0.73
CA ARG A 183 17.53 -3.32 0.47
C ARG A 183 18.49 -3.23 1.65
N VAL A 184 19.73 -3.67 1.51
CA VAL A 184 20.76 -3.61 2.58
C VAL A 184 21.91 -2.65 2.25
N GLU A 185 21.96 -2.04 1.06
CA GLU A 185 23.00 -1.04 0.72
C GLU A 185 22.59 0.43 0.96
N ASN A 186 21.43 0.69 1.57
CA ASN A 186 20.99 2.05 1.91
C ASN A 186 20.55 2.19 3.38
N GLU A 187 21.32 1.64 4.31
CA GLU A 187 21.36 2.09 5.72
C GLU A 187 22.79 2.32 6.17
#